data_AF-A0A3D1P8H1-F1
#
_entry.id   AF-A0A3D1P8H1-F1
#
_cell.length_a   1.000
_cell.length_b   1.000
_cell.length_c   1.000
_cell.angle_alpha   90.00
_cell.angle_beta   90.00
_cell.angle_gamma   90.00
#
_symmetry.space_group_name_H-M   'P 1'
#
loop_
_entity.id
_entity.type
_entity.pdbx_description
1 polymer ?
#
loop_
_entity_poly.entity_id
_entity_poly.type
_entity_poly.pdbx_seq_one_letter_code
_entity_poly.pdbx_strand_id
1 'polypeptide(L)'
;MEIAPLPLNEANRLKALDSYKILDTFPEQEFDDLTALAAYICGTPIALISLVDAHRQWFKSKVGLEATQTPRELAFCAHALRQPDEPLIVPNALEDERFATNPLVTSDPNIRFYAGAPLVTPQGYPLGTLCVIDHVPRKLEPKQVEALQALSRQVSAQLELRLNLFNVTRANKLLRASEENFRLLVEGVKDYAILMLACDGRVVSWNAGAENLLGYQANEIIGQHFSSFFTAEDIQQGKPELELRVAADKGRFEDESWRERQDGSRFWANVVVRPLYDQAGLIRGFVKVTRDLTERKQAEEEIRKALEKEKELNELKSRFVAMTSHEFRTPLSVISSSAGLLKDYSHKLDEAKKLKHLERVQCSVNYMTQLLEDVLLIERAEVGKLEFNPCLLDFVEFCRDLVEELQLGIQTNHTIALRTDCSTCLNTNAYMDEKLLRQIL
;
A
#
# COMPACT_ATOMS: atom_id res chain seq x y z
N MET A 1 44.81 -14.08 52.32
CA MET A 1 44.77 -14.14 50.84
C MET A 1 44.32 -12.77 50.41
N GLU A 2 45.07 -12.11 49.55
CA GLU A 2 44.72 -10.79 49.06
C GLU A 2 43.71 -10.94 47.92
N ILE A 3 42.54 -10.30 48.03
CA ILE A 3 41.55 -10.29 46.94
C ILE A 3 42.03 -9.30 45.88
N ALA A 4 42.08 -9.71 44.62
CA ALA A 4 42.43 -8.84 43.51
C ALA A 4 41.50 -7.60 43.46
N PRO A 5 42.03 -6.37 43.54
CA PRO A 5 41.21 -5.18 43.40
C PRO A 5 40.66 -5.06 41.99
N LEU A 6 39.49 -4.43 41.87
CA LEU A 6 38.83 -4.25 40.58
C LEU A 6 39.66 -3.30 39.68
N PRO A 7 39.79 -3.60 38.38
CA PRO A 7 40.32 -2.68 37.39
C PRO A 7 39.59 -1.32 37.39
N LEU A 8 40.30 -0.23 37.10
CA LEU A 8 39.77 1.15 37.07
C LEU A 8 38.52 1.31 36.19
N ASN A 9 38.43 0.57 35.07
CA ASN A 9 37.33 0.62 34.10
C ASN A 9 36.51 -0.68 34.07
N GLU A 10 36.29 -1.30 35.23
CA GLU A 10 35.64 -2.60 35.36
C GLU A 10 34.28 -2.69 34.64
N ALA A 11 33.45 -1.66 34.73
CA ALA A 11 32.15 -1.64 34.07
C ALA A 11 32.25 -1.75 32.54
N ASN A 12 33.24 -1.06 31.93
CA ASN A 12 33.45 -1.10 30.49
C ASN A 12 34.13 -2.42 30.05
N ARG A 13 35.04 -2.96 30.87
CA ARG A 13 35.65 -4.27 30.65
C ARG A 13 34.60 -5.39 30.65
N LEU A 14 33.66 -5.37 31.61
CA LEU A 14 32.57 -6.33 31.67
C LEU A 14 31.62 -6.21 30.46
N LYS A 15 31.32 -4.98 30.01
CA LYS A 15 30.56 -4.77 28.76
C LYS A 15 31.32 -5.30 27.54
N ALA A 16 32.64 -5.09 27.49
CA ALA A 16 33.48 -5.63 26.42
C ALA A 16 33.41 -7.16 26.44
N LEU A 17 33.63 -7.81 27.58
CA LEU A 17 33.53 -9.27 27.72
C LEU A 17 32.15 -9.82 27.30
N ASP A 18 31.07 -9.18 27.73
CA ASP A 18 29.70 -9.59 27.34
C ASP A 18 29.47 -9.47 25.82
N SER A 19 30.10 -8.48 25.15
CA SER A 19 29.94 -8.27 23.72
C SER A 19 30.44 -9.45 22.87
N TYR A 20 31.46 -10.19 23.34
CA TYR A 20 31.98 -11.38 22.66
C TYR A 20 31.04 -12.58 22.73
N LYS A 21 30.02 -12.56 23.61
CA LYS A 21 29.06 -13.67 23.81
C LYS A 21 29.75 -15.02 23.92
N ILE A 22 30.85 -15.03 24.68
CA ILE A 22 31.79 -16.16 24.78
C ILE A 22 31.62 -16.96 26.07
N LEU A 23 31.16 -16.32 27.16
CA LEU A 23 30.92 -17.01 28.42
C LEU A 23 29.84 -18.09 28.25
N ASP A 24 30.04 -19.23 28.91
CA ASP A 24 29.15 -20.40 28.90
C ASP A 24 28.89 -21.01 27.51
N THR A 25 29.78 -20.74 26.54
CA THR A 25 29.73 -21.39 25.22
C THR A 25 30.34 -22.79 25.26
N PHE A 26 29.96 -23.63 24.30
CA PHE A 26 30.55 -24.96 24.13
C PHE A 26 32.08 -24.88 23.87
N PRO A 27 32.83 -25.97 24.15
CA PRO A 27 34.23 -26.08 23.75
C PRO A 27 34.42 -25.88 22.25
N GLU A 28 35.56 -25.30 21.88
CA GLU A 28 35.90 -24.93 20.50
C GLU A 28 37.36 -25.31 20.26
N GLN A 29 37.60 -26.10 19.23
CA GLN A 29 38.89 -26.73 18.95
C GLN A 29 40.02 -25.69 18.83
N GLU A 30 39.71 -24.52 18.26
CA GLU A 30 40.67 -23.44 18.05
C GLU A 30 41.22 -22.89 19.38
N PHE A 31 40.43 -22.91 20.45
CA PHE A 31 40.87 -22.52 21.80
C PHE A 31 41.54 -23.69 22.52
N ASP A 32 41.07 -24.92 22.28
CA ASP A 32 41.64 -26.14 22.85
C ASP A 32 43.07 -26.38 22.37
N ASP A 33 43.34 -26.17 21.08
CA ASP A 33 44.67 -26.28 20.49
C ASP A 33 45.65 -25.28 21.11
N LEU A 34 45.23 -24.02 21.29
CA LEU A 34 46.06 -22.98 21.90
C LEU A 34 46.36 -23.27 23.38
N THR A 35 45.39 -23.83 24.09
CA THR A 35 45.56 -24.23 25.49
C THR A 35 46.52 -25.42 25.62
N ALA A 36 46.38 -26.42 24.75
CA ALA A 36 47.29 -27.57 24.70
C ALA A 36 48.72 -27.17 24.33
N LEU A 37 48.89 -26.25 23.37
CA LEU A 37 50.21 -25.71 23.02
C LEU A 37 50.85 -24.95 24.18
N ALA A 38 50.07 -24.18 24.95
CA ALA A 38 50.60 -23.48 26.13
C ALA A 38 51.14 -24.46 27.19
N ALA A 39 50.38 -25.53 27.48
CA ALA A 39 50.83 -26.60 28.38
C ALA A 39 52.11 -27.29 27.87
N TYR A 40 52.14 -27.63 26.57
CA TYR A 40 53.27 -28.32 25.94
C TYR A 40 54.55 -27.47 25.95
N ILE A 41 54.47 -26.20 25.53
CA ILE A 41 55.63 -25.30 25.44
C ILE A 41 56.20 -24.98 26.83
N CYS A 42 55.33 -24.79 27.82
CA CYS A 42 55.76 -24.48 29.19
C CYS A 42 56.13 -25.73 30.01
N GLY A 43 55.82 -26.93 29.51
CA GLY A 43 56.08 -28.20 30.20
C GLY A 43 55.29 -28.34 31.50
N THR A 44 54.08 -27.77 31.54
CA THR A 44 53.21 -27.72 32.72
C THR A 44 52.02 -28.66 32.57
N PRO A 45 51.55 -29.31 33.66
CA PRO A 45 50.42 -30.23 33.62
C PRO A 45 49.08 -29.54 33.37
N ILE A 46 48.97 -28.25 33.71
CA ILE A 46 47.73 -27.48 33.63
C ILE A 46 47.93 -26.24 32.75
N ALA A 47 46.97 -26.00 31.85
CA ALA A 47 46.85 -24.75 31.10
C ALA A 47 45.38 -24.39 30.90
N LEU A 48 45.05 -23.10 30.91
CA LEU A 48 43.69 -22.61 30.81
C LEU A 48 43.63 -21.35 29.93
N ILE A 49 42.61 -21.28 29.07
CA ILE A 49 42.11 -19.99 28.58
C ILE A 49 41.00 -19.56 29.51
N SER A 50 41.29 -18.52 30.27
CA SER A 50 40.44 -18.08 31.35
C SER A 50 39.89 -16.68 31.08
N LEU A 51 38.59 -16.50 31.29
CA LEU A 51 37.88 -15.22 31.19
C LEU A 51 37.28 -14.86 32.55
N VAL A 52 37.36 -13.60 32.94
CA VAL A 52 36.95 -13.16 34.29
C VAL A 52 35.73 -12.24 34.18
N ASP A 53 34.57 -12.67 34.68
CA ASP A 53 33.36 -11.86 34.75
C ASP A 53 33.24 -11.13 36.11
N ALA A 54 32.05 -10.64 36.47
CA ALA A 54 31.83 -9.93 37.72
C ALA A 54 32.03 -10.80 38.98
N HIS A 55 31.80 -12.11 38.89
CA HIS A 55 31.68 -12.99 40.05
C HIS A 55 32.58 -14.23 39.97
N ARG A 56 32.96 -14.66 38.77
CA ARG A 56 33.73 -15.88 38.54
C ARG A 56 34.82 -15.70 37.50
N GLN A 57 35.79 -16.59 37.58
CA GLN A 57 36.72 -16.92 36.52
C GLN A 57 36.17 -18.15 35.79
N TRP A 58 35.77 -18.00 34.53
CA TRP A 58 35.26 -19.08 33.67
C TRP A 58 36.35 -19.56 32.70
N PHE A 59 36.39 -20.86 32.40
CA PHE A 59 37.42 -21.44 31.53
C PHE A 59 36.81 -21.75 30.17
N LYS A 60 37.26 -21.02 29.14
CA LYS A 60 36.87 -21.27 27.75
C LYS A 60 37.47 -22.58 27.24
N SER A 61 38.68 -22.87 27.68
CA SER A 61 39.40 -24.09 27.38
C SER A 61 40.33 -24.45 28.54
N LYS A 62 40.57 -25.75 28.72
CA LYS A 62 41.31 -26.29 29.87
C LYS A 62 42.06 -27.57 29.52
N VAL A 63 43.24 -27.71 30.10
CA VAL A 63 44.08 -28.93 30.09
C VAL A 63 44.46 -29.23 31.54
N GLY A 64 44.34 -30.49 31.96
CA GLY A 64 44.80 -30.96 33.26
C GLY A 64 43.97 -30.53 34.47
N LEU A 65 42.78 -29.96 34.27
CA LEU A 65 41.90 -29.50 35.36
C LEU A 65 40.43 -29.87 35.10
N GLU A 66 39.76 -30.44 36.10
CA GLU A 66 38.34 -30.84 36.00
C GLU A 66 37.37 -29.67 36.20
N ALA A 67 37.73 -28.69 37.02
CA ALA A 67 36.91 -27.49 37.21
C ALA A 67 36.69 -26.74 35.88
N THR A 68 35.51 -26.16 35.69
CA THR A 68 35.15 -25.33 34.52
C THR A 68 35.11 -23.84 34.86
N GLN A 69 35.09 -23.51 36.15
CA GLN A 69 35.11 -22.16 36.66
C GLN A 69 35.58 -22.15 38.12
N THR A 70 35.98 -20.98 38.61
CA THR A 70 36.31 -20.73 40.01
C THR A 70 35.75 -19.38 40.47
N PRO A 71 35.47 -19.17 41.77
CA PRO A 71 35.12 -17.85 42.30
C PRO A 71 36.21 -16.82 41.95
N ARG A 72 35.81 -15.62 41.52
CA ARG A 72 36.75 -14.56 41.11
C ARG A 72 37.71 -14.15 42.23
N GLU A 73 37.26 -14.21 43.48
CA GLU A 73 38.11 -13.87 44.64
C GLU A 73 39.29 -14.83 44.83
N LEU A 74 39.19 -16.07 44.35
CA LEU A 74 40.26 -17.08 44.44
C LEU A 74 41.20 -17.06 43.21
N ALA A 75 40.82 -16.33 42.16
CA ALA A 75 41.42 -16.37 40.84
C ALA A 75 42.79 -15.68 40.77
N PHE A 76 43.84 -16.44 40.45
CA PHE A 76 45.15 -15.87 40.08
C PHE A 76 45.04 -14.93 38.87
N CYS A 77 44.20 -15.29 37.90
CA CYS A 77 43.99 -14.51 36.67
C CYS A 77 43.40 -13.12 36.96
N ALA A 78 42.64 -12.96 38.05
CA ALA A 78 42.10 -11.65 38.43
C ALA A 78 43.20 -10.63 38.77
N HIS A 79 44.33 -11.07 39.31
CA HIS A 79 45.48 -10.21 39.60
C HIS A 79 46.21 -9.77 38.32
N ALA A 80 46.23 -10.63 37.28
CA ALA A 80 46.85 -10.31 35.99
C ALA A 80 46.11 -9.20 35.22
N LEU A 81 44.83 -8.97 35.51
CA LEU A 81 44.04 -7.90 34.87
C LEU A 81 44.48 -6.49 35.26
N ARG A 82 45.32 -6.32 36.29
CA ARG A 82 45.79 -5.00 36.74
C ARG A 82 46.88 -4.42 35.86
N GLN A 83 47.74 -5.28 35.31
CA GLN A 83 48.89 -4.91 34.48
C GLN A 83 48.78 -5.68 33.17
N PRO A 84 47.86 -5.27 32.27
CA PRO A 84 47.57 -6.02 31.04
C PRO A 84 48.75 -6.08 30.07
N ASP A 85 49.75 -5.22 30.23
CA ASP A 85 50.92 -5.12 29.35
C ASP A 85 51.98 -6.19 29.63
N GLU A 86 51.93 -6.83 30.80
CA GLU A 86 52.94 -7.80 31.24
C GLU A 86 52.31 -9.11 31.75
N PRO A 87 52.95 -10.28 31.52
CA PRO A 87 52.48 -11.53 32.07
C PRO A 87 52.72 -11.58 33.57
N LEU A 88 51.71 -12.03 34.32
CA LEU A 88 51.86 -12.30 35.75
C LEU A 88 52.55 -13.64 35.93
N ILE A 89 53.76 -13.65 36.49
CA ILE A 89 54.52 -14.87 36.78
C ILE A 89 54.72 -14.98 38.29
N VAL A 90 54.32 -16.11 38.86
CA VAL A 90 54.45 -16.48 40.27
C VAL A 90 55.29 -17.76 40.33
N PRO A 91 56.61 -17.65 40.58
CA PRO A 91 57.52 -18.80 40.58
C PRO A 91 57.20 -19.83 41.67
N ASN A 92 56.81 -19.35 42.86
CA ASN A 92 56.38 -20.17 43.99
C ASN A 92 55.22 -19.48 44.75
N ALA A 93 54.01 -20.02 44.65
CA ALA A 93 52.81 -19.45 45.26
C ALA A 93 52.80 -19.53 46.79
N LEU A 94 53.63 -20.39 47.42
CA LEU A 94 53.80 -20.43 48.88
C LEU A 94 54.61 -19.26 49.43
N GLU A 95 55.46 -18.66 48.59
CA GLU A 95 56.33 -17.53 48.95
C GLU A 95 55.74 -16.18 48.53
N ASP A 96 54.68 -16.19 47.70
CA ASP A 96 54.01 -14.98 47.23
C ASP A 96 52.92 -14.55 48.23
N GLU A 97 53.10 -13.38 48.86
CA GLU A 97 52.21 -12.85 49.88
C GLU A 97 50.73 -12.77 49.44
N ARG A 98 50.48 -12.59 48.14
CA ARG A 98 49.12 -12.51 47.57
C ARG A 98 48.42 -13.87 47.64
N PHE A 99 49.17 -14.95 47.43
CA PHE A 99 48.65 -16.30 47.16
C PHE A 99 48.97 -17.34 48.23
N ALA A 100 49.90 -17.09 49.15
CA ALA A 100 50.38 -18.09 50.12
C ALA A 100 49.28 -18.73 50.98
N THR A 101 48.21 -17.98 51.29
CA THR A 101 47.05 -18.48 52.04
C THR A 101 45.82 -18.74 51.14
N ASN A 102 45.98 -18.76 49.82
CA ASN A 102 44.88 -19.01 48.89
C ASN A 102 44.47 -20.49 48.98
N PRO A 103 43.17 -20.84 49.08
CA PRO A 103 42.69 -22.21 49.08
C PRO A 103 43.24 -23.08 47.95
N LEU A 104 43.43 -22.53 46.74
CA LEU A 104 43.99 -23.26 45.59
C LEU A 104 45.48 -23.62 45.77
N VAL A 105 46.17 -22.99 46.73
CA VAL A 105 47.57 -23.25 47.09
C VAL A 105 47.65 -24.16 48.31
N THR A 106 46.84 -23.89 49.34
CA THR A 106 46.88 -24.62 50.63
C THR A 106 46.13 -25.95 50.62
N SER A 107 45.23 -26.14 49.65
CA SER A 107 44.46 -27.36 49.46
C SER A 107 44.42 -27.72 47.97
N ASP A 108 43.73 -28.80 47.61
CA ASP A 108 43.54 -29.23 46.22
C ASP A 108 43.17 -28.04 45.30
N PRO A 109 43.86 -27.79 44.18
CA PRO A 109 44.83 -28.67 43.50
C PRO A 109 46.31 -28.47 43.89
N ASN A 110 46.62 -27.78 45.00
CA ASN A 110 47.99 -27.54 45.47
C ASN A 110 48.88 -26.78 44.47
N ILE A 111 48.38 -25.65 43.95
CA ILE A 111 49.11 -24.80 43.02
C ILE A 111 50.42 -24.32 43.66
N ARG A 112 51.54 -24.44 42.94
CA ARG A 112 52.85 -23.88 43.34
C ARG A 112 53.39 -22.90 42.31
N PHE A 113 53.05 -23.06 41.04
CA PHE A 113 53.50 -22.17 39.99
C PHE A 113 52.31 -21.67 39.17
N TYR A 114 52.36 -20.39 38.79
CA TYR A 114 51.40 -19.77 37.88
C TYR A 114 52.13 -18.82 36.92
N ALA A 115 51.83 -18.90 35.64
CA ALA A 115 52.15 -17.83 34.69
C ALA A 115 50.94 -17.55 33.80
N GLY A 116 50.49 -16.29 33.75
CA GLY A 116 49.32 -15.86 32.98
C GLY A 116 49.64 -14.68 32.08
N ALA A 117 49.42 -14.85 30.78
CA ALA A 117 49.49 -13.78 29.79
C ALA A 117 48.09 -13.17 29.58
N PRO A 118 47.91 -11.85 29.75
CA PRO A 118 46.61 -11.19 29.61
C PRO A 118 46.02 -11.27 28.20
N LEU A 119 44.72 -11.54 28.12
CA LEU A 119 43.90 -11.47 26.90
C LEU A 119 43.30 -10.07 26.79
N VAL A 120 43.87 -9.22 25.95
CA VAL A 120 43.49 -7.80 25.86
C VAL A 120 42.73 -7.53 24.56
N THR A 121 41.66 -6.74 24.63
CA THR A 121 40.92 -6.27 23.44
C THR A 121 41.67 -5.15 22.71
N PRO A 122 41.33 -4.83 21.46
CA PRO A 122 41.90 -3.69 20.73
C PRO A 122 41.72 -2.34 21.44
N GLN A 123 40.70 -2.20 22.30
CA GLN A 123 40.45 -1.01 23.10
C GLN A 123 41.21 -1.01 24.44
N GLY A 124 42.04 -2.03 24.70
CA GLY A 124 42.88 -2.12 25.89
C GLY A 124 42.20 -2.77 27.10
N TYR A 125 41.06 -3.45 26.94
CA TYR A 125 40.37 -4.10 28.07
C TYR A 125 40.90 -5.52 28.30
N PRO A 126 41.42 -5.87 29.49
CA PRO A 126 41.82 -7.24 29.78
C PRO A 126 40.60 -8.10 30.12
N LEU A 127 40.32 -9.10 29.29
CA LEU A 127 39.18 -9.99 29.45
C LEU A 127 39.47 -11.16 30.39
N GLY A 128 40.75 -11.52 30.51
CA GLY A 128 41.19 -12.74 31.17
C GLY A 128 42.66 -13.04 30.87
N THR A 129 43.05 -14.31 30.93
CA THR A 129 44.43 -14.75 30.67
C THR A 129 44.47 -16.10 29.94
N LEU A 130 45.47 -16.29 29.08
CA LEU A 130 46.01 -17.62 28.80
C LEU A 130 47.05 -17.93 29.89
N CYS A 131 46.81 -18.95 30.71
CA CYS A 131 47.69 -19.28 31.83
C CYS A 131 48.12 -20.73 31.87
N VAL A 132 49.28 -20.96 32.48
CA VAL A 132 49.88 -22.26 32.75
C VAL A 132 50.14 -22.40 34.25
N ILE A 133 49.90 -23.59 34.79
CA ILE A 133 49.90 -23.86 36.23
C ILE A 133 50.65 -25.16 36.50
N ASP A 134 51.38 -25.21 37.63
CA ASP A 134 52.03 -26.43 38.10
C ASP A 134 51.91 -26.62 39.62
N HIS A 135 52.04 -27.87 40.04
CA HIS A 135 52.10 -28.33 41.43
C HIS A 135 53.51 -28.26 42.02
N VAL A 136 54.52 -27.91 41.22
CA VAL A 136 55.89 -27.63 41.69
C VAL A 136 56.32 -26.20 41.34
N PRO A 137 57.18 -25.55 42.16
CA PRO A 137 57.75 -24.25 41.81
C PRO A 137 58.51 -24.30 40.48
N ARG A 138 58.41 -23.24 39.68
CA ARG A 138 59.09 -23.16 38.38
C ARG A 138 59.57 -21.76 38.07
N LYS A 139 60.56 -21.69 37.19
CA LYS A 139 61.01 -20.47 36.52
C LYS A 139 60.96 -20.70 35.01
N LEU A 140 60.11 -19.95 34.32
CA LEU A 140 60.03 -20.03 32.86
C LEU A 140 61.28 -19.43 32.22
N GLU A 141 61.72 -20.04 31.13
CA GLU A 141 62.73 -19.45 30.25
C GLU A 141 62.14 -18.25 29.49
N PRO A 142 62.96 -17.25 29.12
CA PRO A 142 62.49 -16.10 28.35
C PRO A 142 61.70 -16.47 27.08
N LYS A 143 62.12 -17.54 26.38
CA LYS A 143 61.43 -18.07 25.18
C LYS A 143 60.04 -18.62 25.50
N GLN A 144 59.84 -19.24 26.67
CA GLN A 144 58.54 -19.76 27.08
C GLN A 144 57.58 -18.61 27.42
N VAL A 145 58.09 -17.55 28.07
CA VAL A 145 57.31 -16.33 28.34
C VAL A 145 56.90 -15.66 27.03
N GLU A 146 57.82 -15.51 26.08
CA GLU A 146 57.54 -14.94 24.75
C GLU A 146 56.49 -15.76 23.99
N ALA A 147 56.61 -17.10 24.02
CA ALA A 147 55.64 -18.01 23.40
C ALA A 147 54.26 -17.91 24.06
N LEU A 148 54.17 -17.85 25.39
CA LEU A 148 52.90 -17.69 26.11
C LEU A 148 52.22 -16.36 25.75
N GLN A 149 52.99 -15.27 25.65
CA GLN A 149 52.47 -13.98 25.18
C GLN A 149 52.00 -14.04 23.72
N ALA A 150 52.72 -14.75 22.84
CA ALA A 150 52.31 -14.93 21.45
C ALA A 150 51.01 -15.73 21.33
N LEU A 151 50.87 -16.82 22.08
CA LEU A 151 49.63 -17.58 22.14
C LEU A 151 48.48 -16.75 22.73
N SER A 152 48.73 -15.92 23.73
CA SER A 152 47.73 -15.00 24.28
C SER A 152 47.20 -14.03 23.21
N ARG A 153 48.08 -13.43 22.40
CA ARG A 153 47.68 -12.60 21.25
C ARG A 153 46.84 -13.39 20.24
N GLN A 154 47.17 -14.66 20.02
CA GLN A 154 46.40 -15.53 19.12
C GLN A 154 45.01 -15.85 19.68
N VAL A 155 44.87 -16.08 20.99
CA VAL A 155 43.57 -16.24 21.64
C VAL A 155 42.74 -14.96 21.52
N SER A 156 43.32 -13.78 21.78
CA SER A 156 42.64 -12.50 21.54
C SER A 156 42.17 -12.36 20.09
N ALA A 157 43.01 -12.73 19.11
CA ALA A 157 42.65 -12.68 17.69
C ALA A 157 41.47 -13.62 17.36
N GLN A 158 41.39 -14.81 17.97
CA GLN A 158 40.26 -15.72 17.79
C GLN A 158 38.96 -15.17 18.40
N LEU A 159 39.04 -14.52 19.56
CA LEU A 159 37.89 -13.84 20.16
C LEU A 159 37.36 -12.72 19.23
N GLU A 160 38.25 -11.91 18.66
CA GLU A 160 37.89 -10.86 17.68
C GLU A 160 37.24 -11.43 16.42
N LEU A 161 37.82 -12.49 15.85
CA LEU A 161 37.29 -13.13 14.66
C LEU A 161 35.87 -13.63 14.89
N ARG A 162 35.62 -14.27 16.04
CA ARG A 162 34.29 -14.74 16.43
C ARG A 162 33.28 -13.59 16.54
N LEU A 163 33.67 -12.49 17.19
CA LEU A 163 32.81 -11.31 17.32
C LEU A 163 32.45 -10.71 15.94
N ASN A 164 33.44 -10.60 15.06
CA ASN A 164 33.22 -10.09 13.70
C ASN A 164 32.29 -10.99 12.88
N LEU A 165 32.49 -12.32 12.94
CA LEU A 165 31.62 -13.29 12.27
C LEU A 165 30.18 -13.21 12.79
N PHE A 166 30.00 -13.09 14.11
CA PHE A 166 28.69 -12.91 14.73
C PHE A 166 28.00 -11.63 14.21
N ASN A 167 28.73 -10.51 14.20
CA ASN A 167 28.20 -9.21 13.75
C ASN A 167 27.82 -9.21 12.26
N VAL A 168 28.70 -9.75 11.40
CA VAL A 168 28.45 -9.86 9.95
C VAL A 168 27.24 -10.76 9.67
N THR A 169 27.14 -11.91 10.35
CA THR A 169 26.01 -12.83 10.19
C THR A 169 24.70 -12.17 10.62
N ARG A 170 24.71 -11.46 11.74
CA ARG A 170 23.55 -10.73 12.25
C ARG A 170 23.12 -9.60 11.29
N ALA A 171 24.07 -8.80 10.81
CA ALA A 171 23.79 -7.71 9.88
C ALA A 171 23.21 -8.24 8.56
N ASN A 172 23.79 -9.30 8.00
CA ASN A 172 23.25 -9.95 6.79
C ASN A 172 21.84 -10.49 6.99
N LYS A 173 21.55 -11.10 8.15
CA LYS A 173 20.20 -11.59 8.46
C LYS A 173 19.19 -10.45 8.54
N LEU A 174 19.54 -9.34 9.20
CA LEU A 174 18.69 -8.16 9.29
C LEU A 174 18.48 -7.51 7.91
N LEU A 175 19.53 -7.42 7.09
CA LEU A 175 19.43 -6.90 5.73
C LEU A 175 18.48 -7.74 4.88
N ARG A 176 18.63 -9.07 4.88
CA ARG A 176 17.74 -9.98 4.14
C ARG A 176 16.29 -9.87 4.59
N ALA A 177 16.04 -9.80 5.90
CA ALA A 177 14.69 -9.63 6.43
C ALA A 177 14.08 -8.28 6.01
N SER A 178 14.89 -7.22 5.98
CA SER A 178 14.48 -5.90 5.50
C SER A 178 14.13 -5.94 4.00
N GLU A 179 15.01 -6.51 3.17
CA GLU A 179 14.81 -6.67 1.73
C GLU A 179 13.54 -7.48 1.42
N GLU A 180 13.30 -8.56 2.15
CA GLU A 180 12.10 -9.39 2.01
C GLU A 180 10.82 -8.64 2.41
N ASN A 181 10.84 -7.89 3.51
CA ASN A 181 9.71 -7.05 3.91
C ASN A 181 9.40 -5.98 2.85
N PHE A 182 10.42 -5.32 2.28
CA PHE A 182 10.22 -4.35 1.20
C PHE A 182 9.64 -5.00 -0.05
N ARG A 183 10.12 -6.18 -0.43
CA ARG A 183 9.57 -6.95 -1.54
C ARG A 183 8.09 -7.26 -1.33
N LEU A 184 7.72 -7.79 -0.15
CA LEU A 184 6.33 -8.13 0.17
C LEU A 184 5.41 -6.89 0.19
N LEU A 185 5.89 -5.75 0.67
CA LEU A 185 5.12 -4.50 0.64
C LEU A 185 4.80 -4.05 -0.79
N VAL A 186 5.76 -4.15 -1.70
CA VAL A 186 5.59 -3.75 -3.11
C VAL A 186 4.75 -4.76 -3.89
N GLU A 187 4.94 -6.06 -3.66
CA GLU A 187 4.15 -7.15 -4.26
C GLU A 187 2.70 -7.17 -3.76
N GLY A 188 2.45 -6.75 -2.52
CA GLY A 188 1.10 -6.65 -1.95
C GLY A 188 0.23 -5.58 -2.61
N VAL A 189 0.82 -4.59 -3.29
CA VAL A 189 0.09 -3.54 -4.01
C VAL A 189 -0.30 -4.05 -5.40
N LYS A 190 -1.59 -4.32 -5.59
CA LYS A 190 -2.13 -4.86 -6.85
C LYS A 190 -2.82 -3.83 -7.75
N ASP A 191 -3.35 -2.75 -7.17
CA ASP A 191 -4.09 -1.73 -7.93
C ASP A 191 -3.19 -0.70 -8.63
N TYR A 192 -1.88 -0.77 -8.37
CA TYR A 192 -0.88 0.13 -8.95
C TYR A 192 0.25 -0.67 -9.59
N ALA A 193 0.60 -0.29 -10.81
CA ALA A 193 1.85 -0.70 -11.42
C ALA A 193 2.99 0.16 -10.86
N ILE A 194 3.92 -0.48 -10.16
CA ILE A 194 5.10 0.15 -9.56
C ILE A 194 6.33 -0.49 -10.20
N LEU A 195 7.08 0.31 -10.93
CA LEU A 195 8.27 -0.15 -11.64
C LEU A 195 9.43 0.84 -11.52
N MET A 196 10.64 0.30 -11.50
CA MET A 196 11.86 1.08 -11.60
C MET A 196 12.34 1.08 -13.05
N LEU A 197 12.79 2.24 -13.53
CA LEU A 197 13.42 2.43 -14.82
C LEU A 197 14.90 2.76 -14.62
N ALA A 198 15.76 2.25 -15.50
CA ALA A 198 17.12 2.74 -15.67
C ALA A 198 17.11 4.16 -16.26
N CYS A 199 18.26 4.82 -16.27
CA CYS A 199 18.38 6.18 -16.81
C CYS A 199 18.01 6.28 -18.30
N ASP A 200 18.11 5.18 -19.05
CA ASP A 200 17.74 5.08 -20.47
C ASP A 200 16.29 4.62 -20.69
N GLY A 201 15.47 4.52 -19.63
CA GLY A 201 14.07 4.11 -19.72
C GLY A 201 13.83 2.60 -19.79
N ARG A 202 14.84 1.76 -19.61
CA ARG A 202 14.64 0.31 -19.51
C ARG A 202 14.01 -0.08 -18.18
N VAL A 203 13.07 -1.02 -18.21
CA VAL A 203 12.43 -1.56 -17.00
C VAL A 203 13.44 -2.41 -16.23
N VAL A 204 13.62 -2.12 -14.95
CA VAL A 204 14.54 -2.81 -14.04
C VAL A 204 13.80 -3.64 -12.99
N SER A 205 12.61 -3.21 -12.59
CA SER A 205 11.77 -3.94 -11.63
C SER A 205 10.32 -3.98 -12.09
N TRP A 206 9.60 -4.98 -11.61
CA TRP A 206 8.21 -5.23 -11.98
C TRP A 206 7.48 -5.80 -10.77
N ASN A 207 6.38 -5.17 -10.34
CA ASN A 207 5.56 -5.68 -9.24
C ASN A 207 4.31 -6.42 -9.76
N ALA A 208 3.64 -7.16 -8.89
CA ALA A 208 2.41 -7.90 -9.22
C ALA A 208 1.29 -6.98 -9.75
N GLY A 209 1.19 -5.74 -9.25
CA GLY A 209 0.24 -4.77 -9.79
C GLY A 209 0.56 -4.34 -11.22
N ALA A 210 1.84 -4.28 -11.61
CA ALA A 210 2.23 -4.01 -12.99
C ALA A 210 1.90 -5.17 -13.93
N GLU A 211 2.04 -6.42 -13.49
CA GLU A 211 1.60 -7.59 -14.26
C GLU A 211 0.08 -7.55 -14.49
N ASN A 212 -0.70 -7.33 -13.44
CA ASN A 212 -2.16 -7.27 -13.53
C ASN A 212 -2.63 -6.11 -14.42
N LEU A 213 -1.97 -4.95 -14.32
CA LEU A 213 -2.37 -3.76 -15.04
C LEU A 213 -1.90 -3.77 -16.49
N LEU A 214 -0.63 -4.10 -16.77
CA LEU A 214 -0.07 -3.96 -18.12
C LEU A 214 -0.09 -5.27 -18.91
N GLY A 215 -0.34 -6.41 -18.27
CA GLY A 215 -0.46 -7.73 -18.89
C GLY A 215 0.87 -8.49 -19.04
N TYR A 216 1.99 -7.77 -19.05
CA TYR A 216 3.32 -8.36 -19.23
C TYR A 216 3.79 -9.13 -18.00
N GLN A 217 4.42 -10.28 -18.22
CA GLN A 217 5.17 -10.99 -17.18
C GLN A 217 6.53 -10.30 -16.93
N ALA A 218 7.03 -10.37 -15.69
CA ALA A 218 8.30 -9.75 -15.33
C ALA A 218 9.48 -10.17 -16.24
N ASN A 219 9.56 -11.44 -16.63
CA ASN A 219 10.63 -11.97 -17.49
C ASN A 219 10.55 -11.50 -18.96
N GLU A 220 9.40 -10.98 -19.40
CA GLU A 220 9.20 -10.47 -20.76
C GLU A 220 9.58 -8.99 -20.88
N ILE A 221 9.28 -8.21 -19.84
CA ILE A 221 9.37 -6.75 -19.87
C ILE A 221 10.63 -6.19 -19.21
N ILE A 222 11.22 -6.90 -18.24
CA ILE A 222 12.48 -6.46 -17.62
C ILE A 222 13.59 -6.42 -18.69
N GLY A 223 14.31 -5.30 -18.75
CA GLY A 223 15.32 -4.99 -19.75
C GLY A 223 14.77 -4.34 -21.04
N GLN A 224 13.46 -4.43 -21.28
CA GLN A 224 12.81 -3.74 -22.38
C GLN A 224 12.57 -2.26 -22.05
N HIS A 225 12.41 -1.45 -23.10
CA HIS A 225 12.12 -0.03 -22.92
C HIS A 225 10.64 0.19 -22.59
N PHE A 226 10.36 1.11 -21.68
CA PHE A 226 9.00 1.39 -21.20
C PHE A 226 8.07 2.08 -22.23
N SER A 227 8.58 2.43 -23.41
CA SER A 227 7.78 2.96 -24.52
C SER A 227 6.70 1.98 -25.00
N SER A 228 6.83 0.68 -24.71
CA SER A 228 5.82 -0.34 -25.04
C SER A 228 4.44 -0.09 -24.40
N PHE A 229 4.36 0.78 -23.38
CA PHE A 229 3.10 1.12 -22.69
C PHE A 229 2.36 2.31 -23.31
N PHE A 230 2.88 2.85 -24.41
CA PHE A 230 2.40 4.07 -25.06
C PHE A 230 1.74 3.73 -26.38
N THR A 231 0.80 4.59 -26.80
CA THR A 231 0.24 4.51 -28.14
C THR A 231 1.29 4.84 -29.20
N ALA A 232 1.11 4.35 -30.43
CA ALA A 232 2.01 4.67 -31.54
C ALA A 232 2.14 6.20 -31.80
N GLU A 233 1.05 6.95 -31.58
CA GLU A 233 1.04 8.41 -31.68
C GLU A 233 1.92 9.07 -30.60
N ASP A 234 1.78 8.64 -29.34
CA ASP A 234 2.59 9.18 -28.24
C ASP A 234 4.09 8.88 -28.43
N ILE A 235 4.43 7.71 -28.98
CA ILE A 235 5.83 7.35 -29.30
C ILE A 235 6.38 8.28 -30.38
N GLN A 236 5.61 8.55 -31.45
CA GLN A 236 6.02 9.47 -32.51
C GLN A 236 6.22 10.90 -32.00
N GLN A 237 5.47 11.31 -30.99
CA GLN A 237 5.61 12.61 -30.33
C GLN A 237 6.79 12.68 -29.34
N GLY A 238 7.51 11.57 -29.10
CA GLY A 238 8.63 11.51 -28.15
C GLY A 238 8.17 11.67 -26.70
N LYS A 239 6.93 11.25 -26.40
CA LYS A 239 6.35 11.37 -25.07
C LYS A 239 7.13 10.59 -24.00
N PRO A 240 7.60 9.34 -24.22
CA PRO A 240 8.39 8.62 -23.23
C PRO A 240 9.63 9.39 -22.76
N GLU A 241 10.42 9.91 -23.71
CA GLU A 241 11.64 10.66 -23.41
C GLU A 241 11.33 11.97 -22.69
N LEU A 242 10.20 12.61 -23.04
CA LEU A 242 9.70 13.79 -22.34
C LEU A 242 9.37 13.48 -20.86
N GLU A 243 8.72 12.35 -20.55
CA GLU A 243 8.39 11.97 -19.16
C GLU A 243 9.65 11.92 -18.29
N LEU A 244 10.70 11.24 -18.79
CA LEU A 244 11.97 11.08 -18.07
C LEU A 244 12.72 12.40 -17.92
N ARG A 245 12.81 13.20 -19.00
CA ARG A 245 13.49 14.50 -18.98
C ARG A 245 12.84 15.46 -18.00
N VAL A 246 11.50 15.58 -18.03
CA VAL A 246 10.78 16.47 -17.10
C VAL A 246 10.94 15.98 -15.66
N ALA A 247 10.89 14.67 -15.41
CA ALA A 247 11.13 14.12 -14.08
C ALA A 247 12.56 14.40 -13.59
N ALA A 248 13.56 14.32 -14.45
CA ALA A 248 14.96 14.64 -14.12
C ALA A 248 15.15 16.13 -13.81
N ASP A 249 14.60 17.02 -14.65
CA ASP A 249 14.79 18.47 -14.54
C ASP A 249 14.00 19.08 -13.38
N LYS A 250 12.76 18.61 -13.14
CA LYS A 250 11.83 19.19 -12.16
C LYS A 250 11.62 18.33 -10.91
N GLY A 251 12.19 17.13 -10.85
CA GLY A 251 12.04 16.19 -9.74
C GLY A 251 10.70 15.42 -9.69
N ARG A 252 9.79 15.68 -10.63
CA ARG A 252 8.51 14.96 -10.78
C ARG A 252 7.92 15.20 -12.17
N PHE A 253 7.36 14.16 -12.74
CA PHE A 253 6.43 14.23 -13.87
C PHE A 253 5.10 13.58 -13.46
N GLU A 254 3.99 14.14 -13.92
CA GLU A 254 2.65 13.59 -13.72
C GLU A 254 1.77 13.91 -14.93
N ASP A 255 1.03 12.92 -15.41
CA ASP A 255 0.12 13.04 -16.55
C ASP A 255 -1.05 12.05 -16.44
N GLU A 256 -2.19 12.42 -17.04
CA GLU A 256 -3.32 11.54 -17.26
C GLU A 256 -3.53 11.32 -18.76
N SER A 257 -3.32 10.10 -19.23
CA SER A 257 -3.40 9.79 -20.64
C SER A 257 -3.71 8.32 -20.93
N TRP A 258 -4.12 8.05 -22.16
CA TRP A 258 -4.34 6.69 -22.64
C TRP A 258 -3.02 5.92 -22.71
N ARG A 259 -3.05 4.68 -22.21
CA ARG A 259 -1.96 3.72 -22.29
C ARG A 259 -2.44 2.45 -22.96
N GLU A 260 -1.49 1.68 -23.49
CA GLU A 260 -1.75 0.38 -24.11
C GLU A 260 -1.21 -0.75 -23.23
N ARG A 261 -2.01 -1.80 -23.06
CA ARG A 261 -1.61 -3.06 -22.42
C ARG A 261 -0.96 -3.99 -23.46
N GLN A 262 -0.38 -5.10 -23.02
CA GLN A 262 0.21 -6.11 -23.91
C GLN A 262 -0.77 -6.66 -24.97
N ASP A 263 -2.06 -6.78 -24.62
CA ASP A 263 -3.12 -7.26 -25.53
C ASP A 263 -3.63 -6.20 -26.52
N GLY A 264 -3.10 -4.97 -26.46
CA GLY A 264 -3.50 -3.83 -27.28
C GLY A 264 -4.74 -3.08 -26.76
N SER A 265 -5.36 -3.52 -25.66
CA SER A 265 -6.44 -2.78 -25.02
C SER A 265 -5.92 -1.46 -24.41
N ARG A 266 -6.80 -0.46 -24.38
CA ARG A 266 -6.48 0.87 -23.86
C ARG A 266 -7.10 1.10 -22.50
N PHE A 267 -6.37 1.82 -21.66
CA PHE A 267 -6.86 2.25 -20.34
C PHE A 267 -6.45 3.68 -20.04
N TRP A 268 -7.30 4.39 -19.30
CA TRP A 268 -7.01 5.77 -18.88
C TRP A 268 -6.12 5.72 -17.65
N ALA A 269 -4.87 6.15 -17.79
CA ALA A 269 -3.88 6.02 -16.75
C ALA A 269 -3.53 7.36 -16.11
N ASN A 270 -3.43 7.40 -14.79
CA ASN A 270 -2.65 8.42 -14.10
C ASN A 270 -1.23 7.88 -13.87
N VAL A 271 -0.23 8.61 -14.35
CA VAL A 271 1.18 8.22 -14.30
C VAL A 271 1.96 9.25 -13.51
N VAL A 272 2.74 8.81 -12.52
CA VAL A 272 3.70 9.62 -11.79
C VAL A 272 5.09 9.04 -11.97
N VAL A 273 6.05 9.89 -12.34
CA VAL A 273 7.47 9.52 -12.48
C VAL A 273 8.33 10.42 -11.58
N ARG A 274 9.23 9.82 -10.81
CA ARG A 274 10.22 10.55 -9.99
C ARG A 274 11.62 10.00 -10.18
N PRO A 275 12.66 10.85 -10.20
CA PRO A 275 14.05 10.39 -10.25
C PRO A 275 14.46 9.73 -8.93
N LEU A 276 15.30 8.72 -9.04
CA LEU A 276 15.97 8.04 -7.93
C LEU A 276 17.44 8.45 -7.93
N TYR A 277 17.96 8.84 -6.78
CA TYR A 277 19.33 9.34 -6.64
C TYR A 277 20.21 8.33 -5.91
N ASP A 278 21.49 8.31 -6.28
CA ASP A 278 22.53 7.61 -5.51
C ASP A 278 23.08 8.48 -4.37
N GLN A 279 24.07 7.95 -3.63
CA GLN A 279 24.70 8.67 -2.52
C GLN A 279 25.51 9.90 -2.96
N ALA A 280 25.90 9.97 -4.24
CA ALA A 280 26.60 11.12 -4.81
C ALA A 280 25.64 12.21 -5.32
N GLY A 281 24.33 11.97 -5.25
CA GLY A 281 23.30 12.88 -5.76
C GLY A 281 23.08 12.77 -7.27
N LEU A 282 23.63 11.74 -7.93
CA LEU A 282 23.40 11.48 -9.34
C LEU A 282 22.14 10.63 -9.54
N ILE A 283 21.44 10.87 -10.64
CA ILE A 283 20.26 10.08 -11.01
C ILE A 283 20.72 8.66 -11.39
N ARG A 284 20.25 7.67 -10.65
CA ARG A 284 20.47 6.24 -10.89
C ARG A 284 19.37 5.61 -11.75
N GLY A 285 18.21 6.27 -11.82
CA GLY A 285 17.06 5.80 -12.56
C GLY A 285 15.80 6.55 -12.14
N PHE A 286 14.64 5.97 -12.41
CA PHE A 286 13.34 6.56 -12.09
C PHE A 286 12.42 5.53 -11.45
N VAL A 287 11.53 5.98 -10.59
CA VAL A 287 10.35 5.21 -10.20
C VAL A 287 9.15 5.70 -10.99
N LYS A 288 8.42 4.79 -11.63
CA LYS A 288 7.17 5.05 -12.34
C LYS A 288 6.05 4.31 -11.63
N VAL A 289 5.02 5.06 -11.24
CA VAL A 289 3.79 4.54 -10.63
C VAL A 289 2.65 4.85 -11.59
N THR A 290 1.88 3.82 -11.96
CA THR A 290 0.74 3.96 -12.87
C THR A 290 -0.50 3.38 -12.23
N ARG A 291 -1.61 4.11 -12.31
CA ARG A 291 -2.92 3.70 -11.80
C ARG A 291 -3.95 3.70 -12.94
N ASP A 292 -4.79 2.67 -12.98
CA ASP A 292 -5.98 2.67 -13.84
C ASP A 292 -7.07 3.58 -13.27
N LEU A 293 -7.57 4.48 -14.11
CA LEU A 293 -8.70 5.36 -13.81
C LEU A 293 -9.87 5.14 -14.79
N THR A 294 -9.86 4.05 -15.57
CA THR A 294 -10.88 3.78 -16.60
C THR A 294 -12.29 3.67 -16.02
N GLU A 295 -12.48 2.90 -14.95
CA GLU A 295 -13.79 2.75 -14.29
C GLU A 295 -14.30 4.10 -13.76
N ARG A 296 -13.42 4.88 -13.13
CA ARG A 296 -13.76 6.21 -12.63
C ARG A 296 -14.19 7.13 -13.76
N LYS A 297 -13.45 7.15 -14.87
CA LYS A 297 -13.77 7.97 -16.04
C LYS A 297 -15.10 7.57 -16.67
N GLN A 298 -15.42 6.27 -16.72
CA GLN A 298 -16.70 5.77 -17.19
C GLN A 298 -17.85 6.19 -16.27
N ALA A 299 -17.70 6.04 -14.95
CA ALA A 299 -18.70 6.46 -13.98
C ALA A 299 -18.96 7.98 -14.01
N GLU A 300 -17.91 8.79 -14.14
CA GLU A 300 -18.03 10.25 -14.30
C GLU A 300 -18.81 10.61 -15.58
N GLU A 301 -18.56 9.90 -16.67
CA GLU A 301 -19.27 10.10 -17.94
C GLU A 301 -20.74 9.64 -17.89
N GLU A 302 -21.05 8.54 -17.19
CA GLU A 302 -22.42 8.08 -16.96
C GLU A 302 -23.22 9.08 -16.12
N ILE A 303 -22.62 9.59 -15.02
CA ILE A 303 -23.23 10.63 -14.19
C ILE A 303 -23.48 11.89 -15.00
N ARG A 304 -22.52 12.30 -15.85
CA ARG A 304 -22.68 13.48 -16.72
C ARG A 304 -23.88 13.33 -17.65
N LYS A 305 -24.01 12.18 -18.31
CA LYS A 305 -25.16 11.89 -19.20
C LYS A 305 -26.48 11.83 -18.43
N ALA A 306 -26.50 11.24 -17.24
CA ALA A 306 -27.69 11.18 -16.40
C ALA A 306 -28.15 12.58 -15.97
N LEU A 307 -27.22 13.45 -15.58
CA LEU A 307 -27.50 14.82 -15.18
C LEU A 307 -28.02 15.67 -16.36
N GLU A 308 -27.45 15.51 -17.56
CA GLU A 308 -27.95 16.14 -18.78
C GLU A 308 -29.40 15.73 -19.06
N LYS A 309 -29.70 14.43 -18.97
CA LYS A 309 -31.06 13.91 -19.18
C LYS A 309 -32.05 14.38 -18.10
N GLU A 310 -31.63 14.43 -16.84
CA GLU A 310 -32.45 14.96 -15.74
C GLU A 310 -32.81 16.43 -15.98
N LYS A 311 -31.83 17.23 -16.42
CA LYS A 311 -32.03 18.65 -16.71
C LYS A 311 -33.05 18.85 -17.84
N GLU A 312 -32.93 18.10 -18.93
CA GLU A 312 -33.88 18.14 -20.05
C GLU A 312 -35.31 17.80 -19.59
N LEU A 313 -35.47 16.74 -18.79
CA LEU A 313 -36.76 16.33 -18.24
C LEU A 313 -37.37 17.40 -17.33
N ASN A 314 -36.55 18.03 -16.49
CA ASN A 314 -37.01 19.07 -15.57
C ASN A 314 -37.46 20.35 -16.32
N GLU A 315 -36.76 20.71 -17.40
CA GLU A 315 -37.16 21.81 -18.28
C GLU A 315 -38.49 21.52 -19.02
N LEU A 316 -38.70 20.28 -19.47
CA LEU A 316 -39.98 19.85 -20.06
C LEU A 316 -41.12 19.90 -19.03
N LYS A 317 -40.90 19.38 -17.82
CA LYS A 317 -41.87 19.40 -16.73
C LYS A 317 -42.26 20.83 -16.34
N SER A 318 -41.28 21.72 -16.23
CA SER A 318 -41.51 23.14 -15.92
C SER A 318 -42.33 23.83 -17.00
N ARG A 319 -42.03 23.57 -18.29
CA ARG A 319 -42.83 24.07 -19.42
C ARG A 319 -44.25 23.54 -19.40
N PHE A 320 -44.45 22.25 -19.13
CA PHE A 320 -45.78 21.64 -19.04
C PHE A 320 -46.62 22.29 -17.94
N VAL A 321 -46.06 22.48 -16.73
CA VAL A 321 -46.75 23.14 -15.62
C VAL A 321 -47.13 24.59 -15.96
N ALA A 322 -46.22 25.33 -16.61
CA ALA A 322 -46.50 26.70 -17.04
C ALA A 322 -47.61 26.76 -18.11
N MET A 323 -47.56 25.86 -19.09
CA MET A 323 -48.55 25.76 -20.17
C MET A 323 -49.94 25.41 -19.62
N THR A 324 -50.06 24.33 -18.84
CA THR A 324 -51.34 23.92 -18.22
C THR A 324 -51.92 25.01 -17.35
N SER A 325 -51.10 25.71 -16.55
CA SER A 325 -51.56 26.84 -15.74
C SER A 325 -52.16 27.97 -16.59
N HIS A 326 -51.57 28.27 -17.74
CA HIS A 326 -52.09 29.27 -18.68
C HIS A 326 -53.43 28.82 -19.30
N GLU A 327 -53.49 27.56 -19.75
CA GLU A 327 -54.70 26.97 -20.36
C GLU A 327 -55.87 26.92 -19.37
N PHE A 328 -55.65 26.66 -18.08
CA PHE A 328 -56.70 26.73 -17.07
C PHE A 328 -57.15 28.16 -16.74
N ARG A 329 -56.21 29.12 -16.74
CA ARG A 329 -56.51 30.51 -16.35
C ARG A 329 -57.47 31.19 -17.33
N THR A 330 -57.37 30.88 -18.61
CA THR A 330 -58.19 31.49 -19.68
C THR A 330 -59.70 31.23 -19.50
N PRO A 331 -60.19 29.97 -19.46
CA PRO A 331 -61.62 29.68 -19.25
C PRO A 331 -62.10 30.15 -17.87
N LEU A 332 -61.29 30.01 -16.81
CA LEU A 332 -61.63 30.54 -15.48
C LEU A 332 -61.89 32.05 -15.51
N SER A 333 -61.08 32.81 -16.27
CA SER A 333 -61.26 34.25 -16.43
C SER A 333 -62.55 34.57 -17.18
N VAL A 334 -62.90 33.79 -18.20
CA VAL A 334 -64.17 33.93 -18.95
C VAL A 334 -65.38 33.60 -18.09
N ILE A 335 -65.30 32.53 -17.29
CA ILE A 335 -66.35 32.13 -16.33
C ILE A 335 -66.55 33.24 -15.30
N SER A 336 -65.46 33.68 -14.65
CA SER A 336 -65.50 34.70 -13.61
C SER A 336 -66.05 36.03 -14.15
N SER A 337 -65.60 36.46 -15.34
CA SER A 337 -66.10 37.68 -15.98
C SER A 337 -67.58 37.58 -16.35
N SER A 338 -67.99 36.47 -16.98
CA SER A 338 -69.39 36.30 -17.40
C SER A 338 -70.34 36.15 -16.20
N ALA A 339 -69.92 35.42 -15.16
CA ALA A 339 -70.67 35.30 -13.91
C ALA A 339 -70.77 36.64 -13.16
N GLY A 340 -69.67 37.41 -13.12
CA GLY A 340 -69.66 38.75 -12.53
C GLY A 340 -70.60 39.72 -13.24
N LEU A 341 -70.61 39.72 -14.58
CA LEU A 341 -71.54 40.53 -15.37
C LEU A 341 -73.00 40.12 -15.14
N LEU A 342 -73.29 38.83 -15.07
CA LEU A 342 -74.62 38.32 -14.75
C LEU A 342 -75.06 38.66 -13.32
N LYS A 343 -74.13 38.71 -12.36
CA LYS A 343 -74.43 39.07 -10.96
C LYS A 343 -74.67 40.57 -10.78
N ASP A 344 -73.74 41.39 -11.26
CA ASP A 344 -73.70 42.82 -10.93
C ASP A 344 -74.50 43.68 -11.93
N TYR A 345 -74.70 43.18 -13.16
CA TYR A 345 -75.32 43.93 -14.25
C TYR A 345 -76.53 43.22 -14.88
N SER A 346 -77.09 42.17 -14.26
CA SER A 346 -78.26 41.44 -14.76
C SER A 346 -79.40 42.34 -15.22
N HIS A 347 -79.70 43.36 -14.42
CA HIS A 347 -80.78 44.32 -14.64
C HIS A 347 -80.58 45.21 -15.88
N LYS A 348 -79.36 45.30 -16.41
CA LYS A 348 -79.02 46.08 -17.61
C LYS A 348 -78.86 45.22 -18.87
N LEU A 349 -78.95 43.90 -18.75
CA LEU A 349 -78.79 42.96 -19.85
C LEU A 349 -80.17 42.49 -20.35
N ASP A 350 -80.33 42.43 -21.67
CA ASP A 350 -81.46 41.74 -22.28
C ASP A 350 -81.33 40.22 -22.12
N GLU A 351 -82.44 39.48 -22.28
CA GLU A 351 -82.46 38.03 -22.10
C GLU A 351 -81.50 37.31 -23.07
N ALA A 352 -81.32 37.83 -24.29
CA ALA A 352 -80.39 37.27 -25.26
C ALA A 352 -78.92 37.37 -24.78
N LYS A 353 -78.51 38.50 -24.19
CA LYS A 353 -77.18 38.67 -23.61
C LYS A 353 -76.99 37.85 -22.34
N LYS A 354 -78.02 37.72 -21.50
CA LYS A 354 -77.97 36.84 -20.33
C LYS A 354 -77.73 35.39 -20.74
N LEU A 355 -78.50 34.91 -21.72
CA LEU A 355 -78.35 33.57 -22.28
C LEU A 355 -76.95 33.37 -22.86
N LYS A 356 -76.43 34.34 -23.63
CA LYS A 356 -75.06 34.29 -24.18
C LYS A 356 -73.98 34.21 -23.11
N HIS A 357 -74.14 34.91 -21.97
CA HIS A 357 -73.20 34.80 -20.86
C HIS A 357 -73.29 33.45 -20.15
N LEU A 358 -74.49 32.89 -19.98
CA LEU A 358 -74.68 31.54 -19.44
C LEU A 358 -74.08 30.47 -20.37
N GLU A 359 -74.29 30.57 -21.68
CA GLU A 359 -73.67 29.69 -22.68
C GLU A 359 -72.14 29.76 -22.65
N ARG A 360 -71.56 30.97 -22.51
CA ARG A 360 -70.10 31.14 -22.37
C ARG A 360 -69.54 30.49 -21.10
N VAL A 361 -70.27 30.58 -19.99
CA VAL A 361 -69.92 29.88 -18.74
C VAL A 361 -69.97 28.37 -18.97
N GLN A 362 -71.08 27.85 -19.50
CA GLN A 362 -71.25 26.41 -19.73
C GLN A 362 -70.20 25.85 -20.69
N CYS A 363 -69.93 26.55 -21.79
CA CYS A 363 -68.90 26.16 -22.76
C CYS A 363 -67.50 26.15 -22.12
N SER A 364 -67.17 27.17 -21.30
CA SER A 364 -65.88 27.24 -20.60
C SER A 364 -65.74 26.16 -19.52
N VAL A 365 -66.83 25.79 -18.84
CA VAL A 365 -66.85 24.67 -17.87
C VAL A 365 -66.66 23.34 -18.58
N ASN A 366 -67.38 23.09 -19.68
CA ASN A 366 -67.21 21.87 -20.46
C ASN A 366 -65.77 21.76 -21.00
N TYR A 367 -65.20 22.87 -21.49
CA TYR A 367 -63.82 22.93 -21.93
C TYR A 367 -62.81 22.65 -20.79
N MET A 368 -63.02 23.22 -19.60
CA MET A 368 -62.19 22.91 -18.43
C MET A 368 -62.27 21.43 -18.02
N THR A 369 -63.46 20.84 -18.06
CA THR A 369 -63.64 19.41 -17.76
C THR A 369 -62.86 18.55 -18.75
N GLN A 370 -62.94 18.88 -20.05
CA GLN A 370 -62.15 18.19 -21.08
C GLN A 370 -60.64 18.34 -20.83
N LEU A 371 -60.16 19.56 -20.55
CA LEU A 371 -58.74 19.79 -20.23
C LEU A 371 -58.27 19.00 -19.01
N LEU A 372 -59.10 18.86 -17.98
CA LEU A 372 -58.78 18.04 -16.81
C LEU A 372 -58.70 16.55 -17.17
N GLU A 373 -59.61 16.07 -17.99
CA GLU A 373 -59.58 14.69 -18.49
C GLU A 373 -58.33 14.42 -19.33
N ASP A 374 -57.95 15.36 -20.20
CA ASP A 374 -56.74 15.26 -21.02
C ASP A 374 -55.47 15.24 -20.16
N VAL A 375 -55.38 16.07 -19.11
CA VAL A 375 -54.25 16.05 -18.16
C VAL A 375 -54.18 14.73 -17.39
N LEU A 376 -55.32 14.21 -16.93
CA LEU A 376 -55.37 12.92 -16.22
C LEU A 376 -55.02 11.75 -17.15
N LEU A 377 -55.36 11.83 -18.42
CA LEU A 377 -54.97 10.85 -19.43
C LEU A 377 -53.44 10.84 -19.60
N ILE A 378 -52.82 12.02 -19.71
CA ILE A 378 -51.37 12.18 -19.79
C ILE A 378 -50.68 11.61 -18.54
N GLU A 379 -51.19 11.90 -17.34
CA GLU A 379 -50.65 11.36 -16.09
C GLU A 379 -50.72 9.82 -16.04
N ARG A 380 -51.85 9.23 -16.46
CA ARG A 380 -52.00 7.77 -16.53
C ARG A 380 -51.04 7.15 -17.54
N ALA A 381 -50.79 7.82 -18.67
CA ALA A 381 -49.80 7.40 -19.64
C ALA A 381 -48.36 7.45 -19.07
N GLU A 382 -47.99 8.51 -18.34
CA GLU A 382 -46.66 8.64 -17.72
C GLU A 382 -46.38 7.57 -16.65
N VAL A 383 -47.38 7.22 -15.83
CA VAL A 383 -47.23 6.20 -14.78
C VAL A 383 -47.34 4.77 -15.36
N GLY A 384 -47.52 4.63 -16.66
CA GLY A 384 -47.68 3.33 -17.33
C GLY A 384 -48.98 2.60 -16.96
N LYS A 385 -50.00 3.35 -16.51
CA LYS A 385 -51.32 2.83 -16.10
C LYS A 385 -52.40 3.14 -17.12
N LEU A 386 -52.03 3.46 -18.35
CA LEU A 386 -52.99 3.62 -19.43
C LEU A 386 -53.55 2.23 -19.78
N GLU A 387 -54.83 2.02 -19.49
CA GLU A 387 -55.53 0.79 -19.86
C GLU A 387 -55.77 0.80 -21.37
N PHE A 388 -55.21 -0.17 -22.07
CA PHE A 388 -55.39 -0.35 -23.52
C PHE A 388 -56.34 -1.53 -23.75
N ASN A 389 -57.51 -1.26 -24.32
CA ASN A 389 -58.53 -2.28 -24.60
C ASN A 389 -58.77 -2.38 -26.12
N PRO A 390 -57.79 -2.92 -26.88
CA PRO A 390 -57.91 -2.98 -28.33
C PRO A 390 -59.01 -3.97 -28.75
N CYS A 391 -59.94 -3.50 -29.58
CA CYS A 391 -60.97 -4.30 -30.22
C CYS A 391 -60.77 -4.29 -31.75
N LEU A 392 -61.32 -5.30 -32.44
CA LEU A 392 -61.30 -5.33 -33.90
C LEU A 392 -62.22 -4.22 -34.43
N LEU A 393 -61.65 -3.22 -35.11
CA LEU A 393 -62.32 -2.03 -35.61
C LEU A 393 -62.04 -1.86 -37.10
N ASP A 394 -63.06 -1.55 -37.91
CA ASP A 394 -62.85 -1.06 -39.28
C ASP A 394 -62.39 0.41 -39.20
N PHE A 395 -61.10 0.64 -39.41
CA PHE A 395 -60.50 1.96 -39.24
C PHE A 395 -61.07 3.01 -40.21
N VAL A 396 -61.42 2.61 -41.43
CA VAL A 396 -61.92 3.54 -42.45
C VAL A 396 -63.37 3.92 -42.17
N GLU A 397 -64.18 2.96 -41.73
CA GLU A 397 -65.56 3.22 -41.28
C GLU A 397 -65.56 4.12 -40.04
N PHE A 398 -64.73 3.80 -39.04
CA PHE A 398 -64.56 4.64 -37.85
C PHE A 398 -64.15 6.09 -38.18
N CYS A 399 -63.15 6.29 -39.06
CA CYS A 399 -62.74 7.63 -39.46
C CYS A 399 -63.85 8.38 -40.21
N ARG A 400 -64.68 7.68 -40.99
CA ARG A 400 -65.82 8.29 -41.70
C ARG A 400 -66.88 8.75 -40.70
N ASP A 401 -67.24 7.89 -39.76
CA ASP A 401 -68.21 8.19 -38.70
C ASP A 401 -67.73 9.35 -37.84
N LEU A 402 -66.45 9.37 -37.46
CA LEU A 402 -65.84 10.46 -36.71
C LEU A 402 -65.89 11.79 -37.48
N VAL A 403 -65.59 11.78 -38.77
CA VAL A 403 -65.66 12.98 -39.62
C VAL A 403 -67.11 13.48 -39.75
N GLU A 404 -68.08 12.59 -39.92
CA GLU A 404 -69.51 12.95 -39.95
C GLU A 404 -69.96 13.59 -38.63
N GLU A 405 -69.55 13.02 -37.49
CA GLU A 405 -69.87 13.57 -36.17
C GLU A 405 -69.23 14.94 -35.94
N LEU A 406 -67.93 15.09 -36.23
CA LEU A 406 -67.23 16.37 -36.10
C LEU A 406 -67.84 17.45 -37.01
N GLN A 407 -68.25 17.07 -38.22
CA GLN A 407 -68.87 17.99 -39.17
C GLN A 407 -70.24 18.51 -38.67
N LEU A 408 -70.98 17.72 -37.89
CA LEU A 408 -72.24 18.14 -37.24
C LEU A 408 -72.02 19.16 -36.11
N GLY A 409 -70.86 19.14 -35.45
CA GLY A 409 -70.50 20.05 -34.35
C GLY A 409 -69.95 21.41 -34.79
N ILE A 410 -69.52 21.57 -36.04
CA ILE A 410 -68.92 22.81 -36.56
C ILE A 410 -70.00 23.81 -36.98
N GLN A 411 -70.09 24.96 -36.29
CA GLN A 411 -70.92 26.08 -36.74
C GLN A 411 -70.27 26.78 -37.95
N THR A 412 -70.73 26.38 -39.14
CA THR A 412 -70.75 27.10 -40.43
C THR A 412 -69.48 27.87 -40.83
N ASN A 413 -68.51 27.15 -41.41
CA ASN A 413 -67.69 27.57 -42.59
C ASN A 413 -66.53 26.61 -42.93
N HIS A 414 -66.33 25.52 -42.20
CA HIS A 414 -65.22 24.58 -42.42
C HIS A 414 -65.75 23.19 -42.81
N THR A 415 -65.10 22.55 -43.77
CA THR A 415 -65.48 21.22 -44.28
C THR A 415 -64.32 20.26 -44.09
N ILE A 416 -64.56 19.17 -43.37
CA ILE A 416 -63.58 18.08 -43.19
C ILE A 416 -63.82 17.06 -44.29
N ALA A 417 -62.79 16.76 -45.07
CA ALA A 417 -62.86 15.78 -46.15
C ALA A 417 -61.90 14.61 -45.86
N LEU A 418 -62.46 13.41 -45.66
CA LEU A 418 -61.67 12.19 -45.55
C LEU A 418 -61.22 11.74 -46.95
N ARG A 419 -59.91 11.58 -47.15
CA ARG A 419 -59.33 10.97 -48.36
C ARG A 419 -58.61 9.69 -47.98
N THR A 420 -58.95 8.60 -48.66
CA THR A 420 -58.35 7.28 -48.44
C THR A 420 -57.54 6.88 -49.67
N ASP A 421 -56.21 6.90 -49.57
CA ASP A 421 -55.31 6.40 -50.62
C ASP A 421 -54.84 4.97 -50.25
N CYS A 422 -55.66 3.95 -50.53
CA CYS A 422 -55.25 2.53 -50.35
C CYS A 422 -55.50 1.77 -51.66
N SER A 423 -54.47 1.58 -52.48
CA SER A 423 -54.56 0.82 -53.74
C SER A 423 -54.44 -0.70 -53.55
N THR A 424 -54.23 -1.22 -52.33
CA THR A 424 -53.88 -2.65 -52.11
C THR A 424 -54.48 -3.29 -50.83
N CYS A 425 -55.44 -2.66 -50.16
CA CYS A 425 -55.87 -3.06 -48.81
C CYS A 425 -57.32 -3.60 -48.84
N LEU A 426 -57.52 -4.91 -48.98
CA LEU A 426 -58.86 -5.55 -48.98
C LEU A 426 -59.45 -5.78 -47.58
N ASN A 427 -58.71 -5.45 -46.51
CA ASN A 427 -59.16 -5.55 -45.12
C ASN A 427 -58.69 -4.32 -44.33
N THR A 428 -59.63 -3.46 -43.94
CA THR A 428 -59.42 -2.23 -43.16
C THR A 428 -59.55 -2.47 -41.65
N ASN A 429 -59.82 -3.71 -41.25
CA ASN A 429 -59.95 -4.09 -39.85
C ASN A 429 -58.58 -4.17 -39.15
N ALA A 430 -58.47 -3.50 -38.01
CA ALA A 430 -57.30 -3.54 -37.15
C ALA A 430 -57.71 -3.60 -35.67
N TYR A 431 -56.87 -4.21 -34.83
CA TYR A 431 -57.07 -4.16 -33.38
C TYR A 431 -56.62 -2.79 -32.87
N MET A 432 -57.58 -1.96 -32.46
CA MET A 432 -57.34 -0.59 -31.98
C MET A 432 -58.24 -0.29 -30.78
N ASP A 433 -57.81 0.62 -29.91
CA ASP A 433 -58.67 1.12 -28.84
C ASP A 433 -59.44 2.33 -29.36
N GLU A 434 -60.74 2.16 -29.57
CA GLU A 434 -61.62 3.17 -30.14
C GLU A 434 -61.57 4.50 -29.37
N LYS A 435 -61.48 4.45 -28.03
CA LYS A 435 -61.50 5.65 -27.18
C LYS A 435 -60.22 6.45 -27.31
N LEU A 436 -59.07 5.77 -27.27
CA LEU A 436 -57.76 6.41 -27.43
C LEU A 436 -57.58 6.92 -28.87
N LEU A 437 -58.04 6.15 -29.85
CA LEU A 437 -57.98 6.53 -31.25
C LEU A 437 -58.77 7.82 -31.53
N ARG A 438 -59.94 7.96 -30.90
CA ARG A 438 -60.78 9.16 -30.98
C ARG A 438 -60.16 10.42 -30.37
N GLN A 439 -59.18 10.27 -29.48
CA GLN A 439 -58.44 11.39 -28.89
C GLN A 439 -57.21 11.77 -29.72
N ILE A 440 -56.69 10.85 -30.53
CA ILE A 440 -55.54 11.06 -31.42
C ILE A 440 -55.95 11.73 -32.72
N LEU A 441 -57.10 11.33 -33.28
CA LEU A 441 -57.70 11.85 -34.51
C LEU A 441 -58.54 13.09 -34.22
#